data_AF-L8LUX2-F1
#
_entry.id   AF-L8LUX2-F1
#
_cell.length_a   1.000
_cell.length_b   1.000
_cell.length_c   1.000
_cell.angle_alpha   90.00
_cell.angle_beta   90.00
_cell.angle_gamma   90.00
#
_symmetry.space_group_name_H-M   'P 1'
#
loop_
_entity.id
_entity.type
_entity.pdbx_description
1 polymer ?
#
loop_
_entity_poly.entity_id
_entity_poly.type
_entity_poly.pdbx_seq_one_letter_code
_entity_poly.pdbx_strand_id
1 'polypeptide(L)'
;MNEKGCCVKPNEISIGDGTYSPLSRHLYFYINKQSLINNDDVRAFTKYFLARENRFEITSVGYVPLPQNTANKTRDRLQTMK
;
A
#
# COMPACT_ATOMS: atom_id res chain seq x y z
N MET A 1 -8.37 -10.69 -18.44
CA MET A 1 -7.45 -10.13 -19.46
C MET A 1 -6.88 -8.85 -18.89
N ASN A 2 -5.64 -8.50 -19.26
CA ASN A 2 -5.08 -7.19 -18.96
C ASN A 2 -5.50 -6.13 -20.00
N GLU A 3 -5.06 -4.88 -19.85
CA GLU A 3 -5.35 -3.78 -20.80
C GLU A 3 -4.96 -4.07 -22.25
N LYS A 4 -4.02 -5.00 -22.49
CA LYS A 4 -3.58 -5.43 -23.82
C LYS A 4 -4.37 -6.63 -24.37
N GLY A 5 -5.41 -7.08 -23.67
CA GLY A 5 -6.19 -8.26 -24.04
C GLY A 5 -5.49 -9.59 -23.75
N CYS A 6 -4.34 -9.60 -23.09
CA CYS A 6 -3.63 -10.83 -22.74
C CYS A 6 -4.23 -11.49 -21.49
N CYS A 7 -4.31 -12.81 -21.47
CA CYS A 7 -4.68 -13.57 -20.27
C CYS A 7 -3.50 -13.59 -19.28
N VAL A 8 -3.63 -12.86 -18.18
CA VAL A 8 -2.68 -12.85 -17.06
C VAL A 8 -3.36 -13.53 -15.87
N LYS A 9 -2.67 -14.46 -15.19
CA LYS A 9 -3.20 -15.12 -13.98
C LYS A 9 -3.03 -14.19 -12.77
N PRO A 10 -4.03 -14.03 -11.89
CA PRO A 10 -3.85 -13.30 -10.65
C PRO A 10 -2.88 -14.04 -9.73
N ASN A 11 -1.86 -13.34 -9.25
CA ASN A 11 -0.94 -13.77 -8.19
C ASN A 11 -0.27 -12.52 -7.59
N GLU A 12 0.52 -12.70 -6.52
CA GLU A 12 1.18 -11.58 -5.83
C GLU A 12 2.06 -10.72 -6.75
N ILE A 13 2.74 -11.33 -7.71
CA ILE A 13 3.61 -10.64 -8.66
C ILE A 13 2.76 -9.83 -9.64
N SER A 14 1.82 -10.48 -10.33
CA SER A 14 1.00 -9.83 -11.36
C SER A 14 0.06 -8.76 -10.81
N ILE A 15 -0.34 -8.88 -9.55
CA ILE A 15 -1.12 -7.86 -8.84
C ILE A 15 -0.21 -6.74 -8.33
N GLY A 16 0.95 -7.08 -7.76
CA GLY A 16 1.88 -6.12 -7.17
C GLY A 16 2.61 -5.24 -8.19
N ASP A 17 2.90 -5.77 -9.38
CA ASP A 17 3.55 -5.05 -10.48
C ASP A 17 2.56 -4.35 -11.44
N GLY A 18 1.25 -4.55 -11.24
CA GLY A 18 0.19 -3.94 -12.02
C GLY A 18 -0.08 -4.58 -13.38
N THR A 19 0.57 -5.70 -13.72
CA THR A 19 0.35 -6.39 -15.00
C THR A 19 -1.02 -7.07 -15.10
N TYR A 20 -1.73 -7.23 -13.97
CA TYR A 20 -3.12 -7.65 -13.86
C TYR A 20 -4.12 -6.47 -13.91
N SER A 21 -3.73 -5.31 -14.48
CA SER A 21 -4.62 -4.15 -14.71
C SER A 21 -5.67 -4.44 -15.78
N PRO A 22 -6.95 -4.02 -15.62
CA PRO A 22 -7.47 -3.12 -14.58
C PRO A 22 -7.97 -3.81 -13.31
N LEU A 23 -7.80 -5.14 -13.19
CA LEU A 23 -8.34 -5.92 -12.09
C LEU A 23 -7.48 -5.82 -10.81
N SER A 24 -6.20 -5.46 -10.93
CA SER A 24 -5.34 -5.04 -9.82
C SER A 24 -5.34 -3.52 -9.67
N ARG A 25 -5.63 -3.02 -8.46
CA ARG A 25 -5.57 -1.58 -8.14
C ARG A 25 -4.85 -1.32 -6.83
N HIS A 26 -4.05 -0.26 -6.78
CA HIS A 26 -3.49 0.22 -5.52
C HIS A 26 -4.58 0.89 -4.68
N LEU A 27 -4.61 0.56 -3.39
CA LEU A 27 -5.40 1.27 -2.41
C LEU A 27 -4.58 2.44 -1.88
N TYR A 28 -5.23 3.60 -1.78
CA TYR A 28 -4.62 4.81 -1.25
C TYR A 28 -5.20 5.12 0.12
N PHE A 29 -4.31 5.38 1.07
CA PHE A 29 -4.66 5.83 2.41
C PHE A 29 -4.48 7.35 2.47
N TYR A 30 -5.59 8.08 2.59
CA TYR A 30 -5.59 9.54 2.57
C TYR A 30 -5.64 10.08 4.00
N ILE A 31 -4.67 10.93 4.33
CA ILE A 31 -4.51 11.49 5.67
C ILE A 31 -4.44 13.00 5.55
N ASN A 32 -5.18 13.70 6.40
CA ASN A 32 -5.05 15.14 6.53
C ASN A 32 -3.67 15.48 7.13
N LYS A 33 -2.90 16.35 6.47
CA LYS A 33 -1.55 16.73 6.91
C LYS A 33 -1.57 17.39 8.29
N GLN A 34 -2.50 18.32 8.53
CA GLN A 34 -2.62 19.00 9.81
C GLN A 34 -2.91 18.02 10.95
N SER A 35 -3.80 17.04 10.72
CA SER A 35 -4.07 15.99 11.70
C SER A 35 -2.84 15.11 11.93
N LEU A 36 -2.10 14.75 10.88
CA LEU A 36 -0.88 13.96 11.01
C LEU A 36 0.19 14.67 11.88
N ILE A 37 0.28 15.99 11.77
CA ILE A 37 1.26 16.81 12.50
C ILE A 37 0.82 17.04 13.95
N ASN A 38 -0.44 17.40 14.18
CA ASN A 38 -0.91 17.93 15.47
C ASN A 38 -1.73 16.93 16.29
N ASN A 39 -2.05 15.75 15.76
CA ASN A 39 -2.75 14.69 16.48
C ASN A 39 -1.87 13.44 16.58
N ASP A 40 -1.45 13.15 17.81
CA ASP A 40 -0.54 12.05 18.12
C ASP A 40 -1.14 10.68 17.83
N ASP A 41 -2.45 10.50 18.02
CA ASP A 41 -3.16 9.25 17.74
C ASP A 41 -3.21 8.97 16.24
N VAL A 42 -3.50 10.00 15.43
CA VAL A 42 -3.49 9.90 13.96
C VAL A 42 -2.09 9.52 13.48
N ARG A 43 -1.06 10.14 14.05
CA ARG A 43 0.35 9.83 13.72
C ARG A 43 0.72 8.41 14.13
N ALA A 44 0.33 7.96 15.32
CA ALA A 44 0.59 6.61 15.81
C ALA A 44 -0.10 5.56 14.94
N PHE A 45 -1.39 5.74 14.64
CA PHE A 45 -2.13 4.83 13.76
C PHE A 45 -1.53 4.77 12.36
N THR A 46 -1.11 5.91 11.81
CA THR A 46 -0.47 5.96 10.48
C THR A 46 0.84 5.17 10.45
N LYS A 47 1.67 5.31 11.50
CA LYS A 47 2.90 4.52 11.64
C LYS A 47 2.60 3.03 11.77
N TYR A 48 1.64 2.67 12.61
CA TYR A 48 1.18 1.30 12.77
C TYR A 48 0.69 0.70 11.45
N PHE A 49 -0.17 1.40 10.71
CA PHE A 49 -0.71 0.92 9.43
C PHE A 49 0.38 0.65 8.38
N LEU A 50 1.46 1.43 8.38
CA LEU A 50 2.58 1.31 7.44
C LEU A 50 3.74 0.44 7.96
N ALA A 51 3.63 -0.09 9.17
CA ALA A 51 4.68 -0.83 9.83
C ALA A 51 4.99 -2.15 9.10
N ARG A 52 6.26 -2.56 9.07
CA ARG A 52 6.68 -3.75 8.30
C ARG A 52 6.18 -5.03 8.97
N GLU A 53 6.19 -5.04 10.29
CA GLU A 53 5.70 -6.08 11.19
C GLU A 53 4.23 -6.42 10.94
N ASN A 54 3.42 -5.44 10.55
CA ASN A 54 1.98 -5.61 10.33
C ASN A 54 1.64 -6.10 8.90
N ARG A 55 2.65 -6.34 8.05
CA ARG A 55 2.44 -6.76 6.66
C ARG A 55 1.68 -8.09 6.56
N PHE A 56 1.85 -8.99 7.52
CA PHE A 56 1.19 -10.30 7.53
C PHE A 56 -0.35 -10.18 7.63
N GLU A 57 -0.85 -9.15 8.31
CA GLU A 57 -2.29 -8.90 8.43
C GLU A 57 -2.94 -8.54 7.08
N ILE A 58 -2.15 -8.03 6.13
CA ILE A 58 -2.66 -7.71 4.79
C ILE A 58 -2.99 -9.02 4.03
N THR A 59 -2.10 -10.00 4.14
CA THR A 59 -2.27 -11.30 3.47
C THR A 59 -3.36 -12.15 4.12
N SER A 60 -3.55 -12.04 5.44
CA SER A 60 -4.56 -12.85 6.16
C SER A 60 -5.99 -12.53 5.73
N VAL A 61 -6.25 -11.31 5.25
CA VAL A 61 -7.57 -10.85 4.78
C VAL A 61 -7.70 -10.85 3.25
N GLY A 62 -6.73 -11.42 2.52
CA GLY A 62 -6.80 -11.60 1.06
C GLY A 62 -6.32 -10.42 0.22
N TYR A 63 -5.67 -9.41 0.81
CA TYR A 63 -4.99 -8.36 0.05
C TYR A 63 -3.54 -8.75 -0.29
N VAL A 64 -3.02 -8.17 -1.38
CA VAL A 64 -1.61 -8.30 -1.76
C VAL A 64 -0.81 -7.13 -1.18
N PRO A 65 0.24 -7.38 -0.39
CA PRO A 65 1.08 -6.33 0.14
C PRO A 65 1.75 -5.51 -0.96
N LEU A 66 2.00 -4.22 -0.67
CA LEU A 66 2.77 -3.39 -1.57
C LEU A 66 4.18 -4.00 -1.81
N PRO A 67 4.69 -3.93 -3.06
CA PRO A 67 6.08 -4.26 -3.35
C PRO A 67 7.03 -3.52 -2.40
N GLN A 68 8.13 -4.17 -2.00
CA GLN A 68 9.02 -3.64 -0.96
C GLN A 68 9.53 -2.22 -1.28
N ASN A 69 9.89 -1.95 -2.53
CA ASN A 69 10.34 -0.63 -2.97
C ASN A 69 9.25 0.43 -2.76
N THR A 70 8.01 0.16 -3.17
CA THR A 70 6.87 1.07 -2.99
C THR A 70 6.56 1.28 -1.51
N ALA A 71 6.57 0.21 -0.71
CA ALA A 71 6.34 0.29 0.74
C ALA A 71 7.42 1.15 1.44
N ASN A 72 8.68 1.05 1.04
CA ASN A 72 9.76 1.89 1.57
C ASN A 72 9.53 3.36 1.23
N LYS A 73 9.27 3.68 -0.04
CA LYS A 73 8.96 5.05 -0.48
C LYS A 73 7.78 5.66 0.30
N THR A 74 6.75 4.87 0.60
CA THR A 74 5.62 5.33 1.41
C THR A 74 6.02 5.69 2.84
N ARG A 75 6.91 4.90 3.47
CA ARG A 75 7.41 5.21 4.82
C ARG A 75 8.35 6.42 4.82
N ASP A 76 9.22 6.53 3.83
CA ASP A 76 10.13 7.68 3.69
C ASP A 76 9.34 8.98 3.47
N ARG A 77 8.25 8.89 2.69
CA ARG A 77 7.32 10.00 2.52
C ARG A 77 6.69 10.43 3.85
N LEU A 78 6.32 9.50 4.71
CA LEU A 78 5.77 9.81 6.03
C LEU A 78 6.77 10.59 6.90
N GLN A 79 8.05 10.23 6.84
CA GLN A 79 9.12 10.90 7.61
C GLN A 79 9.42 12.31 7.11
N THR A 80 9.21 12.57 5.82
CA THR A 80 9.48 13.87 5.18
C THR A 80 8.28 14.81 5.19
N MET A 81 7.09 14.32 5.58
CA MET A 81 5.90 15.14 5.79
C MET A 81 6.08 16.03 7.03
N LYS A 82 6.33 17.31 6.77
CA LYS A 82 6.31 18.39 7.77
C LYS A 82 4.91 18.91 7.97
#